data_AF-A0A820S6G9-F1
#
_entry.id   AF-A0A820S6G9-F1
#
_cell.length_a   1.000
_cell.length_b   1.000
_cell.length_c   1.000
_cell.angle_alpha   90.00
_cell.angle_beta   90.00
_cell.angle_gamma   90.00
#
_symmetry.space_group_name_H-M   'P 1'
#
loop_
_entity.id
_entity.type
_entity.pdbx_description
1 polymer ?
#
loop_
_entity_poly.entity_id
_entity_poly.type
_entity_poly.pdbx_seq_one_letter_code
_entity_poly.pdbx_strand_id
1 'polypeptide(L)'
;MRHMLFPGVTVCSANPYREDRVKEAIDVYARSHSSDANETDRETLFVFMLIDLFNRNESDELVHLGFQKSDMLLECSYNGISCSSNFIHSLSLVFGNCFTFNWKDSSHKLYSLAELGSTLMPYKGLSMAFYVPSHLNYPLNDSEDGLILFLHDNNAIPFFAKNTERLRPGLAHTIAYRKSQTIFLPKPYTNCTTVVEKSLRHIYEVIYDSHYAHQVAYFEALCYELCEQAYIFSKCLCILPIPVIMRYAFSLDRDGRLLANTCIESTTRSSYSNYLRVTVTCGSAYVTVHKQAAKITLIHAFSAVGGQTGFALSVMELFELIYRLILKEISLWRYRRNIQVEQPAKLPTAVIENVSS
;
A
#
# COMPACT_ATOMS: atom_id res chain seq x y z
N MET A 1 -15.73 23.63 4.65
CA MET A 1 -14.95 23.10 3.50
C MET A 1 -13.77 22.33 4.06
N ARG A 2 -13.58 21.04 3.75
CA ARG A 2 -12.36 20.34 4.19
C ARG A 2 -11.19 20.93 3.41
N HIS A 3 -10.22 21.50 4.12
CA HIS A 3 -8.98 21.99 3.52
C HIS A 3 -8.26 20.81 2.85
N MET A 4 -8.06 20.88 1.54
CA MET A 4 -7.35 19.83 0.81
C MET A 4 -5.86 19.92 1.17
N LEU A 5 -5.30 18.83 1.70
CA LEU A 5 -3.87 18.74 1.93
C LEU A 5 -3.12 18.74 0.59
N PHE A 6 -1.97 19.42 0.55
CA PHE A 6 -0.99 19.21 -0.50
C PHE A 6 -0.50 17.75 -0.41
N PRO A 7 -0.15 17.07 -1.51
CA PRO A 7 0.32 15.68 -1.46
C PRO A 7 1.64 15.56 -0.69
N GLY A 8 1.98 14.33 -0.32
CA GLY A 8 3.35 13.97 0.02
C GLY A 8 4.19 13.97 -1.25
N VAL A 9 5.38 14.57 -1.18
CA VAL A 9 6.34 14.60 -2.28
C VAL A 9 7.63 13.94 -1.81
N THR A 10 7.87 12.71 -2.25
CA THR A 10 9.13 12.02 -1.97
C THR A 10 10.11 12.26 -3.10
N VAL A 11 11.37 12.56 -2.77
CA VAL A 11 12.46 12.67 -3.74
C VAL A 11 13.62 11.77 -3.31
N CYS A 12 14.12 10.96 -4.24
CA CYS A 12 15.28 10.10 -4.05
C CYS A 12 16.32 10.37 -5.14
N SER A 13 17.57 10.00 -4.90
CA SER A 13 18.57 9.94 -5.97
C SER A 13 18.26 8.77 -6.91
N ALA A 14 18.48 8.94 -8.21
CA ALA A 14 18.43 7.83 -9.16
C ALA A 14 19.61 6.85 -8.98
N ASN A 15 20.69 7.30 -8.32
CA ASN A 15 21.75 6.43 -7.81
C ASN A 15 21.64 6.29 -6.29
N PRO A 16 21.42 5.07 -5.76
CA PRO A 16 21.25 4.86 -4.32
C PRO A 16 22.51 5.12 -3.50
N TYR A 17 23.70 5.05 -4.10
CA TYR A 17 24.96 5.03 -3.38
C TYR A 17 25.96 6.08 -3.86
N ARG A 18 26.68 6.65 -2.91
CA ARG A 18 27.73 7.64 -3.15
C ARG A 18 29.08 6.93 -3.23
N GLU A 19 29.79 7.13 -4.33
CA GLU A 19 30.97 6.35 -4.72
C GLU A 19 32.10 6.39 -3.68
N ASP A 20 32.39 7.57 -3.12
CA ASP A 20 33.45 7.73 -2.13
C ASP A 20 33.18 6.95 -0.85
N ARG A 21 31.94 6.99 -0.35
CA ARG A 21 31.52 6.26 0.85
C ARG A 21 31.46 4.76 0.64
N VAL A 22 31.01 4.31 -0.53
CA VAL A 22 31.03 2.88 -0.88
C VAL A 22 32.46 2.36 -0.96
N LYS A 23 33.37 3.09 -1.61
CA LYS A 23 34.78 2.65 -1.72
C LYS A 23 35.42 2.51 -0.34
N GLU A 24 35.20 3.48 0.54
CA GLU A 24 35.67 3.44 1.92
C GLU A 24 35.10 2.22 2.68
N ALA A 25 33.80 1.98 2.59
CA ALA A 25 33.13 0.87 3.25
C ALA A 25 33.65 -0.49 2.75
N ILE A 26 33.84 -0.65 1.43
CA ILE A 26 34.42 -1.87 0.84
C ILE A 26 35.83 -2.11 1.40
N ASP A 27 36.66 -1.07 1.51
CA ASP A 27 38.03 -1.21 2.00
C ASP A 27 38.06 -1.58 3.50
N VAL A 28 37.09 -1.12 4.29
CA VAL A 28 36.88 -1.57 5.68
C VAL A 28 36.43 -3.03 5.71
N TYR A 29 35.45 -3.40 4.88
CA TYR A 29 34.91 -4.76 4.80
C TYR A 29 35.95 -5.80 4.38
N ALA A 30 36.77 -5.47 3.38
CA ALA A 30 37.84 -6.34 2.89
C ALA A 30 38.92 -6.61 3.95
N ARG A 31 39.23 -5.61 4.79
CA ARG A 31 40.20 -5.74 5.89
C ARG A 31 39.69 -6.62 7.03
N SER A 32 38.39 -6.61 7.30
CA SER A 32 37.80 -7.43 8.35
C SER A 32 37.59 -8.90 7.95
N HIS A 33 37.53 -9.21 6.65
CA HIS A 33 37.30 -10.56 6.11
C HIS A 33 38.54 -11.11 5.39
N SER A 34 39.74 -10.82 5.94
CA SER A 34 41.08 -10.91 5.35
C SER A 34 41.58 -12.29 4.88
N SER A 35 40.74 -13.32 4.72
CA SER A 35 41.15 -14.65 4.23
C SER A 35 40.98 -14.86 2.72
N ASP A 36 40.04 -14.17 2.05
CA ASP A 36 39.70 -14.39 0.62
C ASP A 36 39.75 -13.10 -0.25
N ALA A 37 40.14 -11.96 0.33
CA ALA A 37 40.02 -10.65 -0.32
C ALA A 37 41.07 -10.38 -1.41
N ASN A 38 42.16 -11.15 -1.50
CA ASN A 38 43.24 -10.88 -2.46
C ASN A 38 42.89 -11.27 -3.91
N GLU A 39 41.82 -12.04 -4.15
CA GLU A 39 41.39 -12.49 -5.49
C GLU A 39 39.92 -12.14 -5.80
N THR A 40 39.18 -11.60 -4.83
CA THR A 40 37.75 -11.25 -4.99
C THR A 40 37.61 -9.85 -5.59
N ASP A 41 36.91 -9.74 -6.73
CA ASP A 41 36.64 -8.45 -7.36
C ASP A 41 35.81 -7.51 -6.46
N ARG A 42 35.99 -6.19 -6.63
CA ARG A 42 35.36 -5.15 -5.80
C ARG A 42 33.83 -5.18 -5.89
N GLU A 43 33.28 -5.55 -7.03
CA GLU A 43 31.83 -5.73 -7.20
C GLU A 43 31.28 -6.84 -6.30
N THR A 44 31.99 -7.96 -6.22
CA THR A 44 31.63 -9.09 -5.36
C THR A 44 31.74 -8.72 -3.87
N LEU A 45 32.80 -8.00 -3.48
CA LEU A 45 32.95 -7.49 -2.12
C LEU A 45 31.82 -6.52 -1.74
N PHE A 46 31.43 -5.65 -2.67
CA PHE A 46 30.31 -4.74 -2.48
C PHE A 46 29.00 -5.49 -2.22
N VAL A 47 28.71 -6.54 -3.01
CA VAL A 47 27.51 -7.36 -2.83
C VAL A 47 27.51 -8.06 -1.48
N PHE A 48 28.62 -8.70 -1.09
CA PHE A 48 28.70 -9.36 0.22
C PHE A 48 28.57 -8.40 1.38
N MET A 49 29.22 -7.24 1.30
CA MET A 49 29.07 -6.16 2.28
C MET A 49 27.60 -5.76 2.42
N LEU A 50 26.89 -5.49 1.31
CA LEU A 50 25.48 -5.12 1.37
C LEU A 50 24.60 -6.22 1.99
N ILE A 51 24.82 -7.49 1.61
CA ILE A 51 24.09 -8.63 2.19
C ILE A 51 24.30 -8.68 3.71
N ASP A 52 25.53 -8.50 4.17
CA ASP A 52 25.85 -8.48 5.59
C ASP A 52 25.17 -7.33 6.34
N LEU A 53 25.18 -6.12 5.77
CA LEU A 53 24.51 -4.95 6.35
C LEU A 53 22.99 -5.18 6.45
N PHE A 54 22.38 -5.77 5.43
CA PHE A 54 20.96 -6.13 5.47
C PHE A 54 20.66 -7.19 6.53
N ASN A 55 21.49 -8.22 6.64
CA ASN A 55 21.31 -9.29 7.62
C ASN A 55 21.46 -8.81 9.06
N ARG A 56 22.33 -7.82 9.30
CA ARG A 56 22.52 -7.21 10.62
C ARG A 56 21.48 -6.14 10.95
N ASN A 57 20.64 -5.74 9.99
CA ASN A 57 19.68 -4.65 10.10
C ASN A 57 20.37 -3.32 10.50
N GLU A 58 21.57 -3.07 9.98
CA GLU A 58 22.37 -1.87 10.25
C GLU A 58 21.94 -0.72 9.33
N SER A 59 20.74 -0.19 9.56
CA SER A 59 20.16 0.89 8.76
C SER A 59 21.03 2.14 8.70
N ASP A 60 21.73 2.49 9.79
CA ASP A 60 22.59 3.67 9.86
C ASP A 60 23.77 3.60 8.87
N GLU A 61 24.38 2.43 8.70
CA GLU A 61 25.47 2.25 7.73
C GLU A 61 24.94 2.37 6.30
N LEU A 62 23.80 1.76 5.99
CA LEU A 62 23.15 1.88 4.68
C LEU A 62 22.76 3.33 4.36
N VAL A 63 22.28 4.07 5.36
CA VAL A 63 22.00 5.51 5.23
C VAL A 63 23.29 6.28 4.98
N HIS A 64 24.39 5.91 5.62
CA HIS A 64 25.68 6.54 5.39
C HIS A 64 26.17 6.33 3.96
N LEU A 65 25.96 5.18 3.33
CA LEU A 65 26.37 4.92 1.95
C LEU A 65 25.65 5.78 0.90
N GLY A 66 24.46 6.30 1.22
CA GLY A 66 23.65 7.09 0.30
C GLY A 66 23.88 8.61 0.34
N PHE A 67 23.31 9.31 -0.65
CA PHE A 67 23.30 10.77 -0.69
C PHE A 67 22.46 11.37 0.44
N GLN A 68 22.97 12.39 1.12
CA GLN A 68 22.23 13.07 2.19
C GLN A 68 21.38 14.21 1.63
N LYS A 69 20.36 14.64 2.38
CA LYS A 69 19.52 15.79 1.99
C LYS A 69 20.36 17.04 1.80
N SER A 70 21.34 17.26 2.70
CA SER A 70 22.27 18.39 2.64
C SER A 70 23.14 18.39 1.39
N ASP A 71 23.39 17.23 0.80
CA ASP A 71 24.23 17.09 -0.38
C ASP A 71 23.46 17.47 -1.65
N MET A 72 22.12 17.43 -1.60
CA MET A 72 21.25 17.56 -2.77
C MET A 72 20.30 18.76 -2.72
N LEU A 73 19.57 18.98 -1.62
CA LEU A 73 18.55 20.02 -1.54
C LEU A 73 19.17 21.40 -1.28
N LEU A 74 19.10 22.29 -2.27
CA LEU A 74 19.60 23.66 -2.16
C LEU A 74 18.55 24.61 -1.60
N GLU A 75 17.34 24.56 -2.17
CA GLU A 75 16.24 25.46 -1.83
C GLU A 75 14.92 24.69 -1.79
N CYS A 76 14.06 25.05 -0.84
CA CYS A 76 12.67 24.59 -0.76
C CYS A 76 11.77 25.77 -0.41
N SER A 77 10.77 26.03 -1.24
CA SER A 77 9.74 27.02 -0.97
C SER A 77 8.35 26.43 -1.23
N TYR A 78 7.48 26.49 -0.22
CA TYR A 78 6.06 26.22 -0.39
C TYR A 78 5.29 27.53 -0.29
N ASN A 79 4.69 27.97 -1.39
CA ASN A 79 4.01 29.26 -1.51
C ASN A 79 4.82 30.46 -0.97
N GLY A 80 6.12 30.49 -1.24
CA GLY A 80 7.01 31.57 -0.78
C GLY A 80 7.60 31.40 0.62
N ILE A 81 7.16 30.39 1.38
CA ILE A 81 7.68 30.10 2.72
C ILE A 81 8.72 28.98 2.63
N SER A 82 9.88 29.16 3.26
CA SER A 82 10.93 28.14 3.30
C SER A 82 10.43 26.83 3.93
N CYS A 83 10.69 25.70 3.28
CA CYS A 83 10.26 24.37 3.71
C CYS A 83 11.40 23.37 3.92
N SER A 84 12.66 23.80 3.90
CA SER A 84 13.83 22.90 3.91
C SER A 84 13.96 22.02 5.16
N SER A 85 13.34 22.40 6.28
CA SER A 85 13.30 21.64 7.54
C SER A 85 12.16 20.62 7.62
N ASN A 86 11.18 20.66 6.72
CA ASN A 86 9.96 19.84 6.83
C ASN A 86 10.01 18.61 5.91
N PHE A 87 11.07 17.82 6.06
CA PHE A 87 11.28 16.57 5.33
C PHE A 87 11.51 15.44 6.31
N ILE A 88 10.89 14.29 6.03
CA ILE A 88 11.19 13.04 6.72
C ILE A 88 12.13 12.23 5.84
N HIS A 89 13.19 11.70 6.44
CA HIS A 89 14.09 10.77 5.77
C HIS A 89 13.50 9.36 5.81
N SER A 90 13.76 8.61 4.75
CA SER A 90 13.52 7.19 4.72
C SER A 90 14.52 6.50 3.82
N LEU A 91 14.91 5.29 4.22
CA LEU A 91 15.75 4.43 3.41
C LEU A 91 14.88 3.59 2.46
N SER A 92 15.01 3.84 1.17
CA SER A 92 14.53 2.96 0.11
C SER A 92 15.61 1.94 -0.19
N LEU A 93 15.24 0.67 -0.22
CA LEU A 93 16.14 -0.39 -0.68
C LEU A 93 16.55 -0.12 -2.13
N VAL A 94 15.66 0.43 -2.96
CA VAL A 94 15.89 0.68 -4.39
C VAL A 94 16.74 1.91 -4.67
N PHE A 95 16.41 3.01 -3.99
CA PHE A 95 16.88 4.35 -4.32
C PHE A 95 17.75 4.96 -3.21
N GLY A 96 18.10 4.16 -2.21
CA GLY A 96 18.87 4.61 -1.05
C GLY A 96 18.08 5.65 -0.26
N ASN A 97 18.75 6.74 0.12
CA ASN A 97 18.12 7.78 0.90
C ASN A 97 17.07 8.56 0.09
N CYS A 98 15.87 8.60 0.63
CA CYS A 98 14.74 9.35 0.13
C CYS A 98 14.28 10.39 1.15
N PHE A 99 13.75 11.51 0.67
CA PHE A 99 13.30 12.62 1.51
C PHE A 99 11.87 13.01 1.12
N THR A 100 10.98 12.99 2.11
CA THR A 100 9.55 13.18 1.92
C THR A 100 9.10 14.50 2.50
N PHE A 101 8.70 15.43 1.63
CA PHE A 101 7.99 16.64 2.04
C PHE A 101 6.54 16.32 2.37
N ASN A 102 6.03 16.94 3.43
CA ASN A 102 4.61 16.94 3.79
C ASN A 102 4.04 15.54 4.08
N TRP A 103 4.85 14.69 4.73
CA TRP A 103 4.38 13.44 5.32
C TRP A 103 3.50 13.73 6.55
N LYS A 104 2.46 12.91 6.75
CA LYS A 104 1.59 12.96 7.92
C LYS A 104 2.28 12.28 9.09
N ASP A 105 3.00 13.07 9.87
CA ASP A 105 3.52 12.69 11.17
C ASP A 105 3.15 13.77 12.21
N SER A 106 2.99 13.34 13.45
CA SER A 106 2.69 14.15 14.63
C SER A 106 3.72 15.27 14.90
N SER A 107 4.95 15.13 14.41
CA SER A 107 6.05 16.06 14.66
C SER A 107 6.24 17.16 13.59
N HIS A 108 5.54 17.07 12.46
CA HIS A 108 5.77 17.94 11.29
C HIS A 108 4.54 18.76 10.89
N LYS A 109 4.78 19.94 10.32
CA LYS A 109 3.70 20.78 9.78
C LYS A 109 3.16 20.15 8.50
N LEU A 110 1.85 19.94 8.47
CA LEU A 110 1.13 19.60 7.25
C LEU A 110 0.76 20.87 6.48
N TYR A 111 1.02 20.84 5.19
CA TYR A 111 0.70 21.92 4.26
C TYR A 111 -0.57 21.60 3.50
N SER A 112 -1.46 22.59 3.43
CA SER A 112 -2.70 22.51 2.67
C SER A 112 -2.71 23.47 1.48
N LEU A 113 -3.51 23.14 0.46
CA LEU A 113 -3.75 24.00 -0.69
C LEU A 113 -4.49 25.30 -0.34
N ALA A 114 -5.16 25.32 0.81
CA ALA A 114 -6.01 26.41 1.26
C ALA A 114 -5.29 27.44 2.15
N GLU A 115 -4.07 27.16 2.60
CA GLU A 115 -3.39 27.94 3.64
C GLU A 115 -2.91 29.34 3.24
N LEU A 116 -3.17 29.82 2.03
CA LEU A 116 -2.95 31.23 1.67
C LEU A 116 -4.14 31.78 0.88
N GLY A 117 -4.98 32.53 1.61
CA GLY A 117 -6.18 33.22 1.15
C GLY A 117 -5.93 34.42 0.23
N SER A 118 -4.95 34.35 -0.67
CA SER A 118 -4.72 35.41 -1.66
C SER A 118 -4.86 34.87 -3.08
N THR A 119 -5.72 35.53 -3.84
CA THR A 119 -6.02 35.35 -5.26
C THR A 119 -4.91 35.86 -6.20
N LEU A 120 -3.72 36.21 -5.68
CA LEU A 120 -2.70 36.97 -6.42
C LEU A 120 -1.31 36.30 -6.53
N MET A 121 -1.15 35.02 -6.22
CA MET A 121 0.12 34.31 -6.46
C MET A 121 -0.03 33.28 -7.59
N PRO A 122 0.62 33.48 -8.76
CA PRO A 122 0.59 32.53 -9.88
C PRO A 122 1.33 31.21 -9.60
N TYR A 123 1.97 31.06 -8.44
CA TYR A 123 2.78 29.89 -8.06
C TYR A 123 2.29 29.26 -6.74
N LYS A 124 1.06 28.75 -6.72
CA LYS A 124 0.61 27.91 -5.60
C LYS A 124 1.22 26.52 -5.73
N GLY A 125 2.15 26.17 -4.86
CA GLY A 125 2.80 24.87 -4.90
C GLY A 125 4.14 24.83 -4.20
N LEU A 126 4.84 23.72 -4.43
CA LEU A 126 6.17 23.43 -3.92
C LEU A 126 7.19 23.71 -5.01
N SER A 127 8.16 24.57 -4.75
CA SER A 127 9.33 24.81 -5.60
C SER A 127 10.57 24.33 -4.87
N MET A 128 11.36 23.48 -5.51
CA MET A 128 12.62 22.97 -4.98
C MET A 128 13.74 23.13 -5.99
N ALA A 129 14.94 23.44 -5.52
CA ALA A 129 16.16 23.41 -6.31
C ALA A 129 17.10 22.37 -5.74
N PHE A 130 17.68 21.55 -6.61
CA PHE A 130 18.58 20.48 -6.25
C PHE A 130 19.91 20.59 -6.97
N TYR A 131 20.97 20.19 -6.27
CA TYR A 131 22.25 19.79 -6.81
C TYR A 131 22.27 18.26 -6.92
N VAL A 132 22.64 17.74 -8.08
CA VAL A 132 22.77 16.31 -8.37
C VAL A 132 24.24 16.03 -8.62
N PRO A 133 24.98 15.53 -7.61
CA PRO A 133 26.41 15.25 -7.73
C PRO A 133 26.69 13.97 -8.53
N SER A 134 26.34 13.95 -9.81
CA SER A 134 26.50 12.79 -10.71
C SER A 134 27.92 12.23 -10.79
N HIS A 135 28.94 13.06 -10.53
CA HIS A 135 30.34 12.63 -10.46
C HIS A 135 30.67 11.76 -9.24
N LEU A 136 29.76 11.67 -8.27
CA LEU A 136 29.88 10.82 -7.07
C LEU A 136 28.93 9.61 -7.13
N ASN A 137 28.31 9.35 -8.28
CA ASN A 137 27.47 8.18 -8.47
C ASN A 137 28.34 6.92 -8.47
N TYR A 138 28.01 5.93 -7.64
CA TYR A 138 28.67 4.63 -7.71
C TYR A 138 28.31 3.95 -9.05
N PRO A 139 29.28 3.43 -9.83
CA PRO A 139 29.03 2.92 -11.18
C PRO A 139 28.23 1.61 -11.12
N LEU A 140 26.93 1.72 -11.32
CA LEU A 140 25.99 0.60 -11.35
C LEU A 140 25.42 0.50 -12.78
N ASN A 141 25.35 -0.71 -13.36
CA ASN A 141 24.98 -0.96 -14.76
C ASN A 141 23.64 -0.34 -15.23
N ASP A 142 22.73 0.03 -14.32
CA ASP A 142 21.41 0.61 -14.63
C ASP A 142 21.15 1.96 -13.92
N SER A 143 22.19 2.63 -13.41
CA SER A 143 22.01 3.91 -12.71
C SER A 143 22.01 5.09 -13.69
N GLU A 144 20.91 5.85 -13.66
CA GLU A 144 20.79 7.10 -14.39
C GLU A 144 21.20 8.29 -13.52
N ASP A 145 21.69 9.34 -14.16
CA ASP A 145 21.92 10.63 -13.53
C ASP A 145 20.60 11.38 -13.33
N GLY A 146 20.27 11.72 -12.08
CA GLY A 146 19.10 12.54 -11.76
C GLY A 146 18.45 12.20 -10.43
N LEU A 147 17.23 12.68 -10.28
CA LEU A 147 16.38 12.40 -9.12
C LEU A 147 15.10 11.70 -9.57
N ILE A 148 14.47 10.98 -8.64
CA ILE A 148 13.17 10.36 -8.84
C ILE A 148 12.20 10.98 -7.85
N LEU A 149 11.09 11.49 -8.37
CA LEU A 149 10.04 12.14 -7.59
C LEU A 149 8.79 11.29 -7.56
N PHE A 150 8.19 11.14 -6.38
CA PHE A 150 6.94 10.42 -6.14
C PHE A 150 5.88 11.36 -5.59
N LEU A 151 4.67 11.27 -6.14
CA LEU A 151 3.49 11.93 -5.60
C LEU A 151 2.56 10.90 -4.96
N HIS A 152 2.26 11.09 -3.68
CA HIS A 152 1.44 10.16 -2.90
C HIS A 152 0.57 10.90 -1.86
N ASP A 153 -0.38 10.19 -1.28
CA ASP A 153 -1.13 10.72 -0.13
C ASP A 153 -0.19 10.84 1.08
N ASN A 154 -0.47 11.79 1.97
CA ASN A 154 0.43 12.16 3.07
C ASN A 154 0.75 11.00 4.05
N ASN A 155 -0.05 9.94 4.03
CA ASN A 155 0.11 8.75 4.87
C ASN A 155 0.19 7.45 4.04
N ALA A 156 0.57 7.54 2.76
CA ALA A 156 0.78 6.40 1.90
C ALA A 156 2.25 6.33 1.51
N ILE A 157 2.86 5.16 1.60
CA ILE A 157 4.26 4.96 1.20
C ILE A 157 4.42 5.30 -0.29
N PRO A 158 5.51 5.97 -0.69
CA PRO A 158 5.81 6.20 -2.11
C PRO A 158 6.01 4.85 -2.82
N PHE A 159 5.07 4.47 -3.68
CA PHE A 159 5.12 3.20 -4.40
C PHE A 159 5.74 3.36 -5.79
N PHE A 160 6.73 2.52 -6.11
CA PHE A 160 7.60 2.73 -7.26
C PHE A 160 6.94 2.58 -8.64
N ALA A 161 5.81 1.89 -8.73
CA ALA A 161 5.13 1.65 -10.01
C ALA A 161 4.06 2.70 -10.39
N LYS A 162 3.68 3.62 -9.48
CA LYS A 162 2.59 4.59 -9.73
C LYS A 162 3.02 6.00 -9.32
N ASN A 163 2.77 6.98 -10.21
CA ASN A 163 3.02 8.42 -9.99
C ASN A 163 4.48 8.79 -9.73
N THR A 164 5.39 8.24 -10.54
CA THR A 164 6.83 8.48 -10.47
C THR A 164 7.29 9.31 -11.66
N GLU A 165 8.15 10.30 -11.41
CA GLU A 165 8.72 11.15 -12.44
C GLU A 165 10.25 11.17 -12.30
N ARG A 166 10.94 10.96 -13.42
CA ARG A 166 12.41 11.03 -13.49
C ARG A 166 12.83 12.45 -13.84
N LEU A 167 13.59 13.06 -12.95
CA LEU A 167 14.05 14.44 -13.07
C LEU A 167 15.50 14.47 -13.53
N ARG A 168 15.70 14.85 -14.78
CA ARG A 168 17.03 15.03 -15.35
C ARG A 168 17.70 16.33 -14.87
N PRO A 169 19.00 16.31 -14.56
CA PRO A 169 19.76 17.51 -14.24
C PRO A 169 19.84 18.46 -15.47
N GLY A 170 20.05 19.75 -15.21
CA GLY A 170 20.18 20.78 -16.24
C GLY A 170 18.86 21.34 -16.80
N LEU A 171 17.72 20.89 -16.28
CA LEU A 171 16.39 21.31 -16.71
C LEU A 171 15.53 21.80 -15.54
N ALA A 172 14.55 22.64 -15.86
CA ALA A 172 13.46 23.00 -14.95
C ALA A 172 12.25 22.10 -15.24
N HIS A 173 11.79 21.37 -14.23
CA HIS A 173 10.66 20.45 -14.30
C HIS A 173 9.43 21.08 -13.65
N THR A 174 8.28 20.98 -14.32
CA THR A 174 6.98 21.40 -13.75
C THR A 174 6.04 20.21 -13.74
N ILE A 175 5.61 19.81 -12.55
CA ILE A 175 4.73 18.67 -12.33
C ILE A 175 3.38 19.21 -11.88
N ALA A 176 2.40 19.15 -12.77
CA ALA A 176 1.03 19.49 -12.45
C ALA A 176 0.25 18.22 -12.06
N TYR A 177 -0.39 18.22 -10.89
CA TYR A 177 -1.20 17.08 -10.46
C TYR A 177 -2.67 17.46 -10.28
N ARG A 178 -3.54 16.46 -10.36
CA ARG A 178 -4.97 16.56 -10.05
C ARG A 178 -5.35 15.47 -9.06
N LYS A 179 -6.08 15.82 -8.00
CA LYS A 179 -6.55 14.85 -7.01
C LYS A 179 -7.92 14.29 -7.40
N SER A 180 -7.99 12.97 -7.52
CA SER A 180 -9.24 12.22 -7.62
C SER A 180 -9.35 11.25 -6.45
N GLN A 181 -10.57 11.01 -5.98
CA GLN A 181 -10.85 10.06 -4.91
C GLN A 181 -12.03 9.18 -5.30
N THR A 182 -11.84 7.87 -5.22
CA THR A 182 -12.91 6.90 -5.43
C THR A 182 -13.27 6.27 -4.09
N ILE A 183 -14.56 6.30 -3.74
CA ILE A 183 -15.09 5.73 -2.49
C ILE A 183 -15.98 4.55 -2.86
N PHE A 184 -15.51 3.35 -2.52
CA PHE A 184 -16.23 2.09 -2.74
C PHE A 184 -17.22 1.80 -1.62
N LEU A 185 -18.30 1.10 -1.93
CA LEU A 185 -19.23 0.60 -0.91
C LEU A 185 -18.61 -0.57 -0.13
N PRO A 186 -18.77 -0.68 1.19
CA PRO A 186 -18.24 -1.81 1.95
C PRO A 186 -18.96 -3.13 1.62
N LYS A 187 -18.53 -4.22 2.25
CA LYS A 187 -19.26 -5.49 2.20
C LYS A 187 -20.74 -5.27 2.56
N PRO A 188 -21.69 -5.91 1.85
CA PRO A 188 -21.51 -6.97 0.86
C PRO A 188 -21.29 -6.50 -0.59
N TYR A 189 -21.24 -5.19 -0.87
CA TYR A 189 -21.18 -4.68 -2.25
C TYR A 189 -19.81 -4.81 -2.90
N THR A 190 -18.75 -4.56 -2.13
CA THR A 190 -17.37 -4.78 -2.57
C THR A 190 -16.55 -5.44 -1.47
N ASN A 191 -15.49 -6.15 -1.87
CA ASN A 191 -14.52 -6.76 -0.98
C ASN A 191 -13.30 -5.83 -0.79
N CYS A 192 -13.53 -4.57 -0.42
CA CYS A 192 -12.43 -3.67 -0.04
C CYS A 192 -11.97 -3.93 1.40
N THR A 193 -10.65 -3.87 1.62
CA THR A 193 -10.03 -3.82 2.95
C THR A 193 -9.13 -2.60 3.03
N THR A 194 -9.02 -2.02 4.22
CA THR A 194 -8.12 -0.89 4.52
C THR A 194 -7.02 -1.28 5.49
N VAL A 195 -6.93 -2.56 5.83
CA VAL A 195 -5.97 -3.10 6.78
C VAL A 195 -5.14 -4.17 6.11
N VAL A 196 -3.84 -4.19 6.43
CA VAL A 196 -2.95 -5.29 6.11
C VAL A 196 -3.48 -6.55 6.79
N GLU A 197 -3.53 -7.66 6.05
CA GLU A 197 -3.96 -8.94 6.61
C GLU A 197 -3.02 -9.38 7.74
N LYS A 198 -3.56 -10.00 8.78
CA LYS A 198 -2.76 -10.45 9.94
C LYS A 198 -1.60 -11.37 9.54
N SER A 199 -1.80 -12.20 8.52
CA SER A 199 -0.79 -13.11 7.96
C SER A 199 0.41 -12.39 7.35
N LEU A 200 0.20 -11.19 6.80
CA LEU A 200 1.22 -10.38 6.13
C LEU A 200 1.85 -9.33 7.05
N ARG A 201 1.33 -9.16 8.27
CA ARG A 201 1.76 -8.10 9.18
C ARG A 201 3.23 -8.17 9.56
N HIS A 202 3.74 -9.38 9.82
CA HIS A 202 5.16 -9.56 10.18
C HIS A 202 6.09 -9.16 9.04
N ILE A 203 5.76 -9.56 7.80
CA ILE A 203 6.52 -9.19 6.60
C ILE A 203 6.47 -7.68 6.38
N TYR A 204 5.29 -7.07 6.57
CA TYR A 204 5.13 -5.62 6.49
C TYR A 204 6.03 -4.89 7.50
N GLU A 205 6.04 -5.30 8.77
CA GLU A 205 6.84 -4.68 9.83
C GLU A 205 8.36 -4.85 9.62
N VAL A 206 8.79 -5.92 8.93
CA VAL A 206 10.20 -6.14 8.59
C VAL A 206 10.64 -5.30 7.38
N ILE A 207 9.80 -5.18 6.35
CA ILE A 207 10.14 -4.42 5.13
C ILE A 207 10.03 -2.92 5.36
N TYR A 208 9.03 -2.50 6.12
CA TYR A 208 8.72 -1.11 6.34
C TYR A 208 9.05 -0.74 7.78
N ASP A 209 10.13 0.02 7.93
CA ASP A 209 10.64 0.52 9.21
C ASP A 209 9.53 1.11 10.10
N SER A 210 9.75 1.04 11.41
CA SER A 210 8.97 1.61 12.51
C SER A 210 8.47 3.04 12.24
N HIS A 211 9.26 3.87 11.54
CA HIS A 211 8.89 5.24 11.17
C HIS A 211 7.64 5.32 10.26
N TYR A 212 7.42 4.33 9.40
CA TYR A 212 6.21 4.19 8.58
C TYR A 212 5.21 3.19 9.16
N ALA A 213 5.68 2.22 9.97
CA ALA A 213 4.90 1.06 10.40
C ALA A 213 3.54 1.39 11.07
N HIS A 214 3.40 2.55 11.73
CA HIS A 214 2.23 2.85 12.54
C HIS A 214 1.10 3.64 11.84
N GLN A 215 1.30 4.19 10.62
CA GLN A 215 0.30 5.12 10.02
C GLN A 215 0.07 4.98 8.51
N VAL A 216 0.55 3.91 7.89
CA VAL A 216 0.42 3.75 6.43
C VAL A 216 -0.97 3.27 6.04
N ALA A 217 -1.58 3.98 5.08
CA ALA A 217 -2.79 3.53 4.42
C ALA A 217 -2.51 2.28 3.59
N TYR A 218 -3.33 1.25 3.75
CA TYR A 218 -3.27 0.07 2.89
C TYR A 218 -3.83 0.39 1.50
N PHE A 219 -3.13 -0.07 0.46
CA PHE A 219 -3.55 0.07 -0.94
C PHE A 219 -3.17 -1.16 -1.75
N GLU A 220 -3.75 -1.29 -2.95
CA GLU A 220 -3.61 -2.44 -3.84
C GLU A 220 -2.15 -2.82 -4.14
N ALA A 221 -1.31 -1.84 -4.47
CA ALA A 221 0.07 -2.10 -4.83
C ALA A 221 0.91 -2.65 -3.66
N LEU A 222 0.68 -2.14 -2.45
CA LEU A 222 1.26 -2.69 -1.22
C LEU A 222 0.83 -4.15 -0.99
N CYS A 223 -0.42 -4.51 -1.33
CA CYS A 223 -0.88 -5.89 -1.25
C CYS A 223 -0.07 -6.83 -2.16
N TYR A 224 0.16 -6.43 -3.41
CA TYR A 224 0.91 -7.25 -4.37
C TYR A 224 2.34 -7.47 -3.91
N GLU A 225 3.00 -6.42 -3.43
CA GLU A 225 4.38 -6.51 -2.94
C GLU A 225 4.49 -7.40 -1.69
N LEU A 226 3.60 -7.23 -0.70
CA LEU A 226 3.60 -8.09 0.48
C LEU A 226 3.28 -9.55 0.12
N CYS A 227 2.42 -9.79 -0.87
CA CYS A 227 2.09 -11.13 -1.35
C CYS A 227 3.27 -11.80 -2.05
N GLU A 228 4.00 -11.06 -2.88
CA GLU A 228 5.22 -11.53 -3.53
C GLU A 228 6.28 -11.92 -2.49
N GLN A 229 6.50 -11.05 -1.50
CA GLN A 229 7.45 -11.30 -0.40
C GLN A 229 7.04 -12.50 0.46
N ALA A 230 5.75 -12.66 0.75
CA ALA A 230 5.25 -13.83 1.46
C ALA A 230 5.46 -15.12 0.66
N TYR A 231 5.28 -15.06 -0.67
CA TYR A 231 5.55 -16.20 -1.55
C TYR A 231 7.04 -16.56 -1.54
N ILE A 232 7.92 -15.59 -1.72
CA ILE A 232 9.38 -15.80 -1.69
C ILE A 232 9.81 -16.37 -0.35
N PHE A 233 9.36 -15.77 0.75
CA PHE A 233 9.67 -16.24 2.10
C PHE A 233 9.22 -17.70 2.31
N SER A 234 8.05 -18.09 1.80
CA SER A 234 7.54 -19.46 1.92
C SER A 234 8.38 -20.50 1.16
N LYS A 235 9.13 -20.08 0.13
CA LYS A 235 9.94 -20.96 -0.72
C LYS A 235 11.42 -20.94 -0.37
N CYS A 236 11.94 -19.77 -0.02
CA CYS A 236 13.37 -19.51 0.10
C CYS A 236 13.79 -19.17 1.54
N LEU A 237 12.83 -18.98 2.46
CA LEU A 237 13.08 -18.57 3.85
C LEU A 237 13.88 -17.27 3.99
N CYS A 238 13.82 -16.42 2.97
CA CYS A 238 14.41 -15.08 2.95
C CYS A 238 13.37 -14.06 2.50
N ILE A 239 13.53 -12.82 2.98
CA ILE A 239 12.81 -11.66 2.45
C ILE A 239 13.78 -11.02 1.47
N LEU A 240 13.36 -10.82 0.22
CA LEU A 240 14.21 -10.11 -0.73
C LEU A 240 14.10 -8.62 -0.44
N PRO A 241 15.22 -7.91 -0.23
CA PRO A 241 15.24 -6.47 -0.42
C PRO A 241 15.05 -6.17 -1.92
N ILE A 242 13.81 -6.18 -2.40
CA ILE A 242 13.49 -5.90 -3.82
C ILE A 242 13.70 -4.40 -4.08
N PRO A 243 14.28 -3.96 -5.23
CA PRO A 243 14.83 -4.67 -6.39
C PRO A 243 16.35 -4.48 -6.52
N VAL A 244 17.10 -4.26 -5.44
CA VAL A 244 18.57 -4.26 -5.51
C VAL A 244 19.02 -5.63 -5.98
N ILE A 245 18.54 -6.70 -5.34
CA ILE A 245 18.98 -8.06 -5.67
C ILE A 245 18.42 -8.57 -7.01
N MET A 246 17.29 -8.03 -7.49
CA MET A 246 16.71 -8.41 -8.80
C MET A 246 17.28 -7.59 -9.99
N ARG A 247 17.75 -6.35 -9.78
CA ARG A 247 18.53 -5.62 -10.80
C ARG A 247 19.99 -6.07 -10.83
N TYR A 248 20.55 -6.45 -9.69
CA TYR A 248 21.82 -7.19 -9.58
C TYR A 248 21.60 -8.69 -9.53
N ALA A 249 20.54 -9.20 -10.17
CA ALA A 249 20.56 -10.58 -10.63
C ALA A 249 21.61 -10.63 -11.73
N PHE A 250 22.88 -10.56 -11.32
CA PHE A 250 23.95 -11.22 -12.02
C PHE A 250 23.39 -12.59 -12.32
N SER A 251 23.21 -12.87 -13.59
CA SER A 251 22.98 -14.22 -14.06
C SER A 251 24.20 -15.00 -13.60
N LEU A 252 24.12 -15.63 -12.43
CA LEU A 252 25.16 -16.50 -11.94
C LEU A 252 25.00 -17.81 -12.73
N ASP A 253 26.06 -18.25 -13.39
CA ASP A 253 26.10 -19.62 -13.91
C ASP A 253 25.99 -20.61 -12.73
N ARG A 254 25.73 -21.89 -13.00
CA ARG A 254 25.70 -22.97 -12.00
C ARG A 254 26.98 -23.07 -11.16
N ASP A 255 28.07 -22.48 -11.64
CA ASP A 255 29.37 -22.40 -10.97
C ASP A 255 29.59 -21.09 -10.18
N GLY A 256 28.58 -20.23 -10.04
CA GLY A 256 28.66 -18.99 -9.26
C GLY A 256 29.43 -17.86 -9.93
N ARG A 257 29.57 -17.87 -11.27
CA ARG A 257 30.27 -16.83 -12.05
C ARG A 257 29.29 -15.83 -12.65
N LEU A 258 29.67 -14.54 -12.63
CA LEU A 258 28.92 -13.43 -13.20
C LEU A 258 28.78 -13.58 -14.74
N LEU A 259 27.58 -13.80 -15.26
CA LEU A 259 27.29 -13.68 -16.69
C LEU A 259 27.06 -12.19 -17.00
N ALA A 260 28.06 -11.57 -17.62
CA ALA A 260 27.97 -10.20 -18.10
C ALA A 260 26.90 -10.09 -19.19
N ASN A 261 25.77 -9.47 -18.87
CA ASN A 261 24.76 -9.10 -19.85
C ASN A 261 25.30 -7.90 -20.62
N THR A 262 25.77 -8.11 -21.86
CA THR A 262 26.19 -7.07 -22.79
C THR A 262 24.98 -6.27 -23.26
N CYS A 263 24.51 -5.35 -22.43
CA CYS A 263 23.71 -4.22 -22.90
C CYS A 263 24.68 -3.14 -23.39
N ILE A 264 24.57 -2.80 -24.67
CA ILE A 264 25.33 -1.70 -25.28
C ILE A 264 24.87 -0.40 -24.59
N GLU A 265 25.69 0.14 -23.69
CA GLU A 265 25.51 1.49 -23.19
C GLU A 265 25.89 2.49 -24.28
N SER A 266 24.93 3.34 -24.65
CA SER A 266 25.21 4.58 -25.38
C SER A 266 25.99 5.51 -24.46
N THR A 267 27.31 5.50 -24.59
CA THR A 267 28.23 6.42 -23.91
C THR A 267 28.11 7.82 -24.52
N THR A 268 27.04 8.52 -24.16
CA THR A 268 26.99 9.99 -24.26
C THR A 268 26.94 10.55 -22.86
N ARG A 269 28.12 10.64 -22.22
CA ARG A 269 28.32 11.38 -20.97
C ARG A 269 28.16 12.88 -21.27
N SER A 270 26.92 13.28 -21.44
CA SER A 270 26.54 14.63 -21.76
C SER A 270 26.73 15.46 -20.50
N SER A 271 27.54 16.52 -20.59
CA SER A 271 27.77 17.48 -19.52
C SER A 271 26.48 18.27 -19.27
N TYR A 272 25.55 17.67 -18.53
CA TYR A 272 24.41 18.40 -18.00
C TYR A 272 24.87 19.21 -16.79
N SER A 273 24.34 20.42 -16.63
CA SER A 273 24.47 21.18 -15.39
C SER A 273 23.98 20.30 -14.24
N ASN A 274 24.78 20.11 -13.19
CA ASN A 274 24.43 19.34 -11.98
C ASN A 274 23.27 19.96 -11.17
N TYR A 275 22.58 20.97 -11.69
CA TYR A 275 21.49 21.66 -11.02
C TYR A 275 20.18 21.37 -11.72
N LEU A 276 19.12 21.14 -10.96
CA LEU A 276 17.75 21.11 -11.47
C LEU A 276 16.81 21.87 -10.56
N ARG A 277 15.72 22.36 -11.14
CA ARG A 277 14.62 22.98 -10.40
C ARG A 277 13.36 22.18 -10.68
N VAL A 278 12.58 21.90 -9.65
CA VAL A 278 11.29 21.22 -9.79
C VAL A 278 10.19 22.03 -9.11
N THR A 279 9.08 22.22 -9.82
CA THR A 279 7.88 22.88 -9.30
C THR A 279 6.72 21.90 -9.33
N VAL A 280 6.16 21.57 -8.18
CA VAL A 280 4.96 20.75 -8.05
C VAL A 280 3.77 21.66 -7.77
N THR A 281 2.80 21.66 -8.69
CA THR A 281 1.63 22.54 -8.64
C THR A 281 0.34 21.75 -8.79
N CYS A 282 -0.74 22.28 -8.21
CA CYS A 282 -2.06 21.68 -8.35
C CYS A 282 -2.75 22.27 -9.58
N GLY A 283 -3.06 21.43 -10.58
CA GLY A 283 -3.73 21.86 -11.81
C GLY A 283 -5.20 22.28 -11.61
N SER A 284 -5.79 21.97 -10.45
CA SER A 284 -7.17 22.33 -10.10
C SER A 284 -7.37 22.31 -8.58
N ALA A 285 -8.02 23.35 -8.04
CA ALA A 285 -8.37 23.41 -6.62
C ALA A 285 -9.49 22.44 -6.21
N TYR A 286 -10.10 21.71 -7.16
CA TYR A 286 -11.22 20.82 -6.93
C TYR A 286 -10.78 19.35 -6.91
N VAL A 287 -11.26 18.59 -5.92
CA VAL A 287 -11.14 17.11 -5.91
C VAL A 287 -12.30 16.52 -6.69
N THR A 288 -12.02 15.63 -7.64
CA THR A 288 -13.07 14.79 -8.22
C THR A 288 -13.34 13.59 -7.33
N VAL A 289 -14.52 13.54 -6.72
CA VAL A 289 -14.93 12.43 -5.84
C VAL A 289 -15.93 11.54 -6.56
N HIS A 290 -15.55 10.29 -6.81
CA HIS A 290 -16.42 9.25 -7.37
C HIS A 290 -16.93 8.37 -6.22
N LYS A 291 -18.20 8.54 -5.83
CA LYS A 291 -18.81 7.72 -4.77
C LYS A 291 -19.68 6.64 -5.38
N GLN A 292 -19.47 5.39 -4.97
CA GLN A 292 -20.42 4.33 -5.27
C GLN A 292 -21.68 4.50 -4.41
N ALA A 293 -22.84 4.30 -5.02
CA ALA A 293 -24.14 4.29 -4.36
C ALA A 293 -24.86 2.98 -4.67
N ALA A 294 -25.54 2.42 -3.68
CA ALA A 294 -26.31 1.19 -3.86
C ALA A 294 -27.49 1.46 -4.79
N LYS A 295 -27.60 0.69 -5.88
CA LYS A 295 -28.70 0.83 -6.85
C LYS A 295 -30.06 0.46 -6.24
N ILE A 296 -30.08 -0.53 -5.36
CA ILE A 296 -31.28 -1.02 -4.68
C ILE A 296 -31.00 -0.97 -3.17
N THR A 297 -31.85 -0.27 -2.44
CA THR A 297 -31.86 -0.24 -0.98
C THR A 297 -32.94 -1.19 -0.45
N LEU A 298 -32.90 -1.49 0.86
CA LEU A 298 -33.96 -2.25 1.54
C LEU A 298 -35.35 -1.64 1.31
N ILE A 299 -35.45 -0.30 1.31
CA ILE A 299 -36.70 0.40 1.03
C ILE A 299 -37.19 0.08 -0.38
N HIS A 300 -36.31 0.11 -1.38
CA HIS A 300 -36.69 -0.22 -2.76
C HIS A 300 -37.13 -1.68 -2.89
N ALA A 301 -36.49 -2.59 -2.17
CA ALA A 301 -36.89 -4.00 -2.13
C ALA A 301 -38.28 -4.17 -1.50
N PHE A 302 -38.53 -3.54 -0.33
CA PHE A 302 -39.85 -3.58 0.31
C PHE A 302 -40.94 -2.90 -0.51
N SER A 303 -40.63 -1.79 -1.18
CA SER A 303 -41.57 -1.11 -2.06
C SER A 303 -41.86 -1.93 -3.32
N ALA A 304 -40.87 -2.64 -3.88
CA ALA A 304 -41.09 -3.52 -5.02
C ALA A 304 -41.94 -4.75 -4.64
N VAL A 305 -41.60 -5.42 -3.53
CA VAL A 305 -42.39 -6.53 -3.00
C VAL A 305 -43.78 -6.06 -2.61
N GLY A 306 -43.90 -5.00 -1.79
CA GLY A 306 -45.17 -4.42 -1.38
C GLY A 306 -46.00 -3.89 -2.54
N GLY A 307 -45.37 -3.41 -3.61
CA GLY A 307 -46.06 -3.04 -4.85
C GLY A 307 -46.61 -4.25 -5.61
N GLN A 308 -45.84 -5.34 -5.69
CA GLN A 308 -46.28 -6.58 -6.33
C GLN A 308 -47.30 -7.36 -5.49
N THR A 309 -47.12 -7.41 -4.17
CA THR A 309 -48.02 -8.11 -3.25
C THR A 309 -49.23 -7.25 -2.90
N GLY A 310 -49.15 -5.92 -2.96
CA GLY A 310 -50.29 -5.01 -2.83
C GLY A 310 -51.34 -5.20 -3.94
N PHE A 311 -51.00 -5.92 -5.01
CA PHE A 311 -51.95 -6.42 -6.00
C PHE A 311 -52.74 -7.67 -5.57
N ALA A 312 -52.37 -8.36 -4.48
CA ALA A 312 -52.97 -9.65 -4.11
C ALA A 312 -53.10 -9.95 -2.59
N LEU A 313 -52.09 -9.66 -1.76
CA LEU A 313 -52.10 -9.90 -0.31
C LEU A 313 -51.07 -9.03 0.43
N SER A 314 -51.52 -8.41 1.52
CA SER A 314 -50.65 -7.73 2.48
C SER A 314 -50.01 -8.71 3.47
N VAL A 315 -48.93 -8.29 4.13
CA VAL A 315 -48.29 -9.08 5.20
C VAL A 315 -49.27 -9.35 6.33
N MET A 316 -50.17 -8.40 6.66
CA MET A 316 -51.20 -8.62 7.70
C MET A 316 -52.21 -9.69 7.31
N GLU A 317 -52.64 -9.74 6.05
CA GLU A 317 -53.56 -10.78 5.56
C GLU A 317 -52.91 -12.16 5.58
N LEU A 318 -51.60 -12.25 5.30
CA LEU A 318 -50.85 -13.50 5.47
C LEU A 318 -50.84 -13.96 6.94
N PHE A 319 -50.60 -13.05 7.88
CA PHE A 319 -50.68 -13.35 9.32
C PHE A 319 -52.09 -13.81 9.73
N GLU A 320 -53.14 -13.17 9.19
CA GLU A 320 -54.52 -13.56 9.47
C GLU A 320 -54.85 -14.97 8.93
N LEU A 321 -54.38 -15.30 7.73
CA LEU A 321 -54.55 -16.64 7.15
C LEU A 321 -53.85 -17.71 8.00
N ILE A 322 -52.60 -17.45 8.40
CA ILE A 322 -51.83 -18.36 9.27
C ILE A 322 -52.56 -18.54 10.61
N TYR A 323 -53.05 -17.46 11.22
CA TYR A 323 -53.81 -17.51 12.47
C TYR A 323 -55.07 -18.37 12.34
N ARG A 324 -55.85 -18.20 11.26
CA ARG A 324 -57.04 -19.01 10.99
C ARG A 324 -56.72 -20.49 10.76
N LEU A 325 -55.62 -20.81 10.06
CA LEU A 325 -55.16 -22.19 9.85
C LEU A 325 -54.76 -22.86 11.17
N ILE A 326 -54.03 -22.14 12.04
CA ILE A 326 -53.66 -22.63 13.37
C ILE A 326 -54.91 -22.92 14.21
N LEU A 327 -55.89 -22.01 14.24
CA LEU A 327 -57.15 -22.24 14.95
C LEU A 327 -57.91 -23.46 14.42
N LYS A 328 -57.92 -23.65 13.09
CA LYS A 328 -58.55 -24.82 12.46
C LYS A 328 -57.87 -26.11 12.89
N GLU A 329 -56.54 -26.19 12.89
CA GLU A 329 -55.81 -27.37 13.37
C GLU A 329 -56.05 -27.65 14.86
N ILE A 330 -56.05 -26.62 15.71
CA ILE A 330 -56.39 -26.77 17.14
C ILE A 330 -57.81 -27.34 17.28
N SER A 331 -58.77 -26.88 16.47
CA SER A 331 -60.15 -27.38 16.50
C SER A 331 -60.26 -28.84 16.02
N LEU A 332 -59.58 -29.21 14.93
CA LEU A 332 -59.55 -30.57 14.39
C LEU A 332 -58.88 -31.54 15.36
N TRP A 333 -57.81 -31.10 16.02
CA TRP A 333 -57.13 -31.87 17.05
C TRP A 333 -58.03 -32.13 18.27
N ARG A 334 -58.77 -31.11 18.75
CA ARG A 334 -59.77 -31.28 19.81
C ARG A 334 -60.88 -32.24 19.40
N TYR A 335 -61.37 -32.15 18.16
CA TYR A 335 -62.40 -33.05 17.64
C TYR A 335 -61.93 -34.51 17.57
N ARG A 336 -60.72 -34.78 17.06
CA ARG A 336 -60.13 -36.13 17.04
C ARG A 336 -59.94 -36.71 18.44
N ARG A 337 -59.57 -35.87 19.41
CA ARG A 337 -59.43 -36.30 20.81
C ARG A 337 -60.78 -36.70 21.42
N ASN A 338 -61.86 -35.98 21.11
CA ASN A 338 -63.20 -36.32 21.60
C ASN A 338 -63.74 -37.64 21.00
N ILE A 339 -63.46 -37.94 19.72
CA ILE A 339 -63.87 -39.22 19.09
C ILE A 339 -63.21 -40.44 19.76
N GLN A 340 -61.98 -40.30 20.27
CA GLN A 340 -61.31 -41.39 20.99
C GLN A 340 -61.90 -41.65 22.38
N VAL A 341 -62.70 -40.75 22.93
CA VAL A 341 -63.36 -40.91 24.24
C VAL A 341 -64.73 -41.62 24.11
N GLU A 342 -65.34 -41.66 22.92
CA GLU A 342 -66.67 -42.22 22.68
C GLU A 342 -66.70 -43.70 22.19
N GLN A 343 -65.58 -44.42 22.14
CA GLN A 343 -65.66 -45.89 21.96
C GLN A 343 -66.14 -46.57 23.25
N PRO A 344 -67.32 -47.22 23.28
CA PRO A 344 -67.83 -47.84 24.49
C PRO A 344 -67.05 -49.11 24.86
N ALA A 345 -66.72 -49.23 26.14
CA ALA A 345 -66.13 -50.41 26.75
C ALA A 345 -66.98 -51.67 26.48
N LYS A 346 -66.34 -52.75 26.02
CA LYS A 346 -66.95 -54.09 25.99
C LYS A 346 -67.27 -54.52 27.42
N LEU A 347 -68.56 -54.76 27.71
CA LEU A 347 -69.01 -55.39 28.95
C LEU A 347 -68.52 -56.85 29.03
N PRO A 348 -68.09 -57.36 30.19
CA PRO A 348 -67.67 -58.75 30.33
C PRO A 348 -68.88 -59.70 30.37
N THR A 349 -68.80 -60.79 29.61
CA THR A 349 -69.75 -61.91 29.64
C THR A 349 -69.69 -62.64 30.98
N ALA A 350 -70.81 -62.66 31.71
CA ALA A 350 -70.98 -63.45 32.93
C ALA A 350 -71.18 -64.94 32.59
N VAL A 351 -70.37 -65.78 33.23
CA VAL A 351 -70.52 -67.23 33.29
C VAL A 351 -71.63 -67.55 34.29
N ILE A 352 -72.63 -68.33 33.87
CA ILE A 352 -73.57 -69.01 34.78
C ILE A 352 -73.52 -70.49 34.41
N GLU A 353 -72.86 -71.28 35.25
CA GLU A 353 -73.13 -72.70 35.40
C GLU A 353 -74.40 -72.86 36.26
N ASN A 354 -75.33 -73.75 35.87
CA ASN A 354 -75.85 -74.78 36.78
C ASN A 354 -76.85 -75.77 36.11
N VAL A 355 -76.46 -77.06 36.18
CA VAL A 355 -77.21 -78.21 36.76
C VAL A 355 -78.33 -78.92 35.94
N SER A 356 -77.90 -80.02 35.31
CA SER A 356 -78.47 -81.40 35.22
C SER A 356 -79.92 -81.68 34.81
N SER A 357 -80.07 -82.50 33.76
CA SER A 357 -80.58 -83.89 33.87
C SER A 357 -79.93 -84.80 32.83
#